data_AF-A0A372QLG4-F1
#
_entry.id   AF-A0A372QLG4-F1
#
_cell.length_a   1.000
_cell.length_b   1.000
_cell.length_c   1.000
_cell.angle_alpha   90.00
_cell.angle_beta   90.00
_cell.angle_gamma   90.00
#
_symmetry.space_group_name_H-M   'P 1'
#
loop_
_entity.id
_entity.type
_entity.pdbx_description
1 polymer ?
#
loop_
_entity_poly.entity_id
_entity_poly.type
_entity_poly.pdbx_seq_one_letter_code
_entity_poly.pdbx_strand_id
1 'polypeptide(L)'
;MYLYNGYIKIYEVPSFAHSAAIGRITGLMNKWNDQDLEYGTGAIMILGQNVAKEPDSWVRPTHHPDPLIGSAALYFNPRTTIQIVLAIKIFGERIDPNTNTSTVALIAALYLRTSTIPLTPTSVISFGTANPDTNTVNYIINQMGVPLGSFIGVGRPNPNNNNNNFPSCNTANLPIYQMNIPGPKLFNGVPAYLLPIGFPIASNIPPVGFAAGFNLDLWEVQKIIQRNLCI
;
A
#
# COMPACT_ATOMS: atom_id res chain seq x y z
N MET A 1 10.31 -6.88 -4.88
CA MET A 1 9.58 -5.78 -5.51
C MET A 1 10.45 -4.55 -5.39
N TYR A 2 10.87 -3.99 -6.52
CA TYR A 2 11.50 -2.69 -6.53
C TYR A 2 11.06 -1.92 -7.77
N LEU A 3 11.07 -0.60 -7.66
CA LEU A 3 10.80 0.31 -8.75
C LEU A 3 12.12 0.61 -9.46
N TYR A 4 12.23 0.20 -10.72
CA TYR A 4 13.40 0.54 -11.57
C TYR A 4 12.91 1.13 -12.87
N ASN A 5 13.31 2.36 -13.16
CA ASN A 5 12.81 3.14 -14.30
C ASN A 5 11.27 3.16 -14.41
N GLY A 6 10.61 3.19 -13.24
CA GLY A 6 9.15 3.20 -13.13
C GLY A 6 8.43 1.91 -13.54
N TYR A 7 9.17 0.80 -13.62
CA TYR A 7 8.62 -0.55 -13.69
C TYR A 7 8.59 -1.19 -12.30
N ILE A 8 7.43 -1.71 -11.89
CA ILE A 8 7.35 -2.75 -10.87
C ILE A 8 7.66 -4.07 -11.59
N LYS A 9 8.74 -4.74 -11.19
CA LYS A 9 9.05 -6.13 -11.60
C LYS A 9 8.69 -7.07 -10.45
N ILE A 10 7.80 -8.01 -10.73
CA ILE A 10 7.40 -9.13 -9.87
C ILE A 10 7.86 -10.39 -10.59
N TYR A 11 8.60 -11.27 -9.91
CA TYR A 11 9.18 -12.50 -10.47
C TYR A 11 8.54 -13.77 -9.88
N GLU A 12 7.34 -13.68 -9.30
CA GLU A 12 6.73 -14.81 -8.58
C GLU A 12 5.33 -15.13 -9.12
N VAL A 13 5.05 -16.43 -9.30
CA VAL A 13 3.68 -16.95 -9.38
C VAL A 13 2.99 -16.61 -8.04
N PRO A 14 1.76 -16.06 -8.03
CA PRO A 14 1.09 -15.71 -6.78
C PRO A 14 1.00 -16.91 -5.84
N SER A 15 1.59 -16.78 -4.65
CA SER A 15 1.41 -17.77 -3.58
C SER A 15 0.01 -17.62 -2.95
N PHE A 16 -0.46 -18.63 -2.23
CA PHE A 16 -1.71 -18.52 -1.48
C PHE A 16 -1.70 -17.33 -0.50
N ALA A 17 -0.56 -17.07 0.15
CA ALA A 17 -0.39 -15.91 1.02
C ALA A 17 -0.52 -14.58 0.27
N HIS A 18 -0.05 -14.51 -0.98
CA HIS A 18 -0.26 -13.35 -1.84
C HIS A 18 -1.75 -13.14 -2.12
N SER A 19 -2.45 -14.14 -2.66
CA SER A 19 -3.89 -14.03 -2.96
C SER A 19 -4.73 -13.71 -1.71
N ALA A 20 -4.38 -14.28 -0.56
CA ALA A 20 -5.08 -14.03 0.69
C ALA A 20 -4.86 -12.62 1.23
N ALA A 21 -3.66 -12.04 1.04
CA ALA A 21 -3.38 -10.64 1.38
C ALA A 21 -4.25 -9.69 0.56
N ILE A 22 -4.34 -9.91 -0.76
CA ILE A 22 -5.22 -9.14 -1.65
C ILE A 22 -6.67 -9.19 -1.15
N GLY A 23 -7.19 -10.41 -0.93
CA GLY A 23 -8.57 -10.60 -0.48
C GLY A 23 -8.85 -9.91 0.86
N ARG A 24 -7.89 -9.92 1.80
CA ARG A 24 -8.04 -9.21 3.07
C ARG A 24 -8.07 -7.71 2.90
N ILE A 25 -7.17 -7.13 2.08
CA ILE A 25 -7.13 -5.70 1.81
C ILE A 25 -8.43 -5.25 1.14
N THR A 26 -8.87 -5.94 0.08
CA THR A 26 -10.13 -5.65 -0.62
C THR A 26 -11.33 -5.75 0.31
N GLY A 27 -11.39 -6.77 1.18
CA GLY A 27 -12.47 -6.93 2.15
C GLY A 27 -12.50 -5.84 3.23
N LEU A 28 -11.33 -5.38 3.70
CA LEU A 28 -11.25 -4.28 4.66
C LEU A 28 -11.65 -2.94 4.02
N MET A 29 -11.23 -2.69 2.78
CA MET A 29 -11.65 -1.48 2.05
C MET A 29 -13.14 -1.50 1.71
N ASN A 30 -13.71 -2.63 1.30
CA ASN A 30 -15.16 -2.76 1.10
C ASN A 30 -15.93 -2.42 2.37
N LYS A 31 -15.51 -2.95 3.53
CA LYS A 31 -16.12 -2.59 4.81
C LYS A 31 -16.03 -1.11 5.15
N TRP A 32 -15.00 -0.43 4.65
CA TRP A 32 -14.85 1.01 4.84
C TRP A 32 -15.76 1.80 3.91
N ASN A 33 -15.83 1.43 2.63
CA ASN A 33 -16.71 2.05 1.66
C ASN A 33 -17.02 1.09 0.48
N ASP A 34 -18.21 0.50 0.49
CA ASP A 34 -18.75 -0.34 -0.59
C ASP A 34 -19.74 0.41 -1.50
N GLN A 35 -20.05 1.67 -1.19
CA GLN A 35 -21.05 2.48 -1.91
C GLN A 35 -20.42 3.31 -3.03
N ASP A 36 -19.23 3.85 -2.79
CA ASP A 36 -18.58 4.81 -3.70
C ASP A 36 -17.33 4.23 -4.39
N LEU A 37 -16.99 2.98 -4.09
CA LEU A 37 -15.80 2.31 -4.61
C LEU A 37 -16.15 1.01 -5.35
N GLU A 38 -15.55 0.85 -6.51
CA GLU A 38 -15.49 -0.38 -7.26
C GLU A 38 -14.16 -1.09 -7.02
N TYR A 39 -14.19 -2.42 -7.12
CA TYR A 39 -13.06 -3.29 -6.84
C TYR A 39 -12.94 -4.35 -7.94
N GLY A 40 -11.71 -4.73 -8.27
CA GLY A 40 -11.50 -5.84 -9.19
C GLY A 40 -10.07 -6.34 -9.23
N THR A 41 -9.88 -7.40 -10.02
CA THR A 41 -8.56 -8.02 -10.28
C THR A 41 -8.43 -8.26 -11.78
N GLY A 42 -7.22 -8.59 -12.26
CA GLY A 42 -7.01 -8.94 -13.67
C GLY A 42 -7.23 -7.78 -14.66
N ALA A 43 -7.15 -6.53 -14.19
CA ALA A 43 -7.22 -5.38 -15.08
C ALA A 43 -5.91 -5.19 -15.82
N ILE A 44 -5.98 -5.14 -17.16
CA ILE A 44 -4.84 -4.74 -17.97
C ILE A 44 -4.79 -3.22 -18.00
N MET A 45 -3.83 -2.65 -17.30
CA MET A 45 -3.51 -1.24 -17.41
C MET A 45 -2.57 -1.03 -18.59
N ILE A 46 -3.13 -0.56 -19.70
CA ILE A 46 -2.34 -0.09 -20.82
C ILE A 46 -1.64 1.18 -20.36
N LEU A 47 -0.35 1.05 -20.12
CA LEU A 47 0.50 2.21 -19.95
C LEU A 47 0.74 2.72 -21.36
N GLY A 48 1.57 2.13 -22.21
CA GLY A 48 2.03 2.74 -23.46
C GLY A 48 1.78 1.88 -24.69
N GLN A 49 2.27 2.35 -25.84
CA GLN A 49 2.39 1.48 -27.01
C GLN A 49 3.34 0.32 -26.64
N ASN A 50 2.79 -0.89 -26.56
CA ASN A 50 3.45 -2.12 -26.10
C ASN A 50 3.89 -2.13 -24.62
N VAL A 51 3.33 -1.26 -23.78
CA VAL A 51 3.60 -1.30 -22.33
C VAL A 51 2.28 -1.46 -21.61
N ALA A 52 2.03 -2.65 -21.07
CA ALA A 52 0.90 -2.89 -20.18
C ALA A 52 1.40 -3.39 -18.82
N LYS A 53 0.61 -3.14 -17.79
CA LYS A 53 0.84 -3.65 -16.44
C LYS A 53 -0.47 -4.16 -15.89
N GLU A 54 -0.39 -5.18 -15.07
CA GLU A 54 -1.53 -5.74 -14.36
C GLU A 54 -1.27 -5.54 -12.88
N PRO A 55 -2.05 -4.69 -12.18
CA PRO A 55 -2.03 -4.71 -10.73
C PRO A 55 -2.69 -5.99 -10.24
N ASP A 56 -2.25 -6.48 -9.09
CA ASP A 56 -2.87 -7.67 -8.48
C ASP A 56 -4.35 -7.43 -8.13
N SER A 57 -4.70 -6.18 -7.78
CA SER A 57 -6.06 -5.70 -7.54
C SER A 57 -6.14 -4.19 -7.79
N TRP A 58 -7.33 -3.69 -8.11
CA TRP A 58 -7.61 -2.27 -8.29
C TRP A 58 -8.81 -1.83 -7.47
N VAL A 59 -8.78 -0.56 -7.07
CA VAL A 59 -9.87 0.14 -6.40
C VAL A 59 -10.09 1.45 -7.13
N ARG A 60 -11.35 1.78 -7.44
CA ARG A 60 -11.69 2.97 -8.22
C ARG A 60 -12.94 3.63 -7.63
N PRO A 61 -12.96 4.96 -7.45
CA PRO A 61 -14.21 5.67 -7.20
C PRO A 61 -15.19 5.51 -8.38
N THR A 62 -16.44 5.15 -8.10
CA THR A 62 -17.49 4.89 -9.11
C THR A 62 -17.67 6.05 -10.10
N HIS A 63 -17.47 7.27 -9.62
CA HIS A 63 -17.66 8.51 -10.40
C HIS A 63 -16.36 9.10 -10.94
N HIS A 64 -15.24 8.37 -10.88
CA HIS A 64 -13.99 8.84 -11.45
C HIS A 64 -14.07 8.80 -12.99
N PRO A 65 -13.72 9.86 -13.72
CA PRO A 65 -13.68 9.83 -15.18
C PRO A 65 -12.71 8.76 -15.70
N ASP A 66 -13.05 8.12 -16.82
CA ASP A 66 -12.12 7.23 -17.51
C ASP A 66 -10.89 8.01 -18.01
N PRO A 67 -9.69 7.39 -18.00
CA PRO A 67 -8.53 7.99 -18.64
C PRO A 67 -8.81 8.18 -20.14
N LEU A 68 -8.36 9.32 -20.69
CA LEU A 68 -8.33 9.51 -22.14
C LEU A 68 -7.49 8.43 -22.79
N ILE A 69 -7.96 7.87 -23.92
CA ILE A 69 -7.26 6.84 -24.68
C ILE A 69 -5.88 7.39 -25.09
N GLY A 70 -4.80 6.75 -24.62
CA GLY A 70 -3.45 7.13 -24.98
C GLY A 70 -2.36 6.41 -24.20
N SER A 71 -1.14 6.48 -24.75
CA SER A 71 0.06 5.83 -24.21
C SER A 71 0.70 6.63 -23.06
N ALA A 72 0.57 6.18 -21.81
CA ALA A 72 1.38 6.43 -20.63
C ALA A 72 2.67 5.57 -20.54
N ALA A 73 3.79 6.11 -20.05
CA ALA A 73 5.00 5.28 -19.86
C ALA A 73 5.10 4.65 -18.46
N LEU A 74 4.36 5.17 -17.47
CA LEU A 74 4.57 4.96 -16.02
C LEU A 74 3.24 5.00 -15.23
N TYR A 75 3.19 4.36 -14.05
CA TYR A 75 2.02 4.38 -13.15
C TYR A 75 1.49 5.78 -12.85
N PHE A 76 2.37 6.78 -12.67
CA PHE A 76 1.97 8.17 -12.43
C PHE A 76 2.20 9.08 -13.63
N ASN A 77 2.22 8.51 -14.84
CA ASN A 77 2.25 9.33 -16.04
C ASN A 77 1.02 10.26 -16.07
N PRO A 78 1.14 11.52 -16.52
CA PRO A 78 0.00 12.44 -16.62
C PRO A 78 -1.21 11.90 -17.40
N ARG A 79 -1.01 10.89 -18.26
CA ARG A 79 -2.07 10.24 -19.04
C ARG A 79 -2.81 9.11 -18.32
N THR A 80 -2.39 8.74 -17.12
CA THR A 80 -3.10 7.77 -16.27
C THR A 80 -3.89 8.51 -15.19
N THR A 81 -4.93 7.87 -14.65
CA THR A 81 -5.75 8.40 -13.54
C THR A 81 -5.35 7.84 -12.18
N ILE A 82 -4.32 6.96 -12.11
CA ILE A 82 -3.90 6.33 -10.85
C ILE A 82 -3.46 7.37 -9.84
N GLN A 83 -4.18 7.51 -8.74
CA GLN A 83 -3.81 8.47 -7.71
C GLN A 83 -2.86 7.89 -6.65
N ILE A 84 -2.97 6.57 -6.39
CA ILE A 84 -2.28 5.88 -5.32
C ILE A 84 -1.79 4.52 -5.81
N VAL A 85 -0.59 4.12 -5.39
CA VAL A 85 -0.13 2.73 -5.50
C VAL A 85 0.22 2.24 -4.09
N LEU A 86 -0.44 1.17 -3.65
CA LEU A 86 -0.09 0.43 -2.44
C LEU A 86 0.66 -0.83 -2.85
N ALA A 87 1.79 -1.08 -2.21
CA ALA A 87 2.66 -2.18 -2.57
C ALA A 87 3.05 -2.97 -1.32
N ILE A 88 2.69 -4.25 -1.27
CA ILE A 88 3.03 -5.15 -0.16
C ILE A 88 4.09 -6.15 -0.62
N LYS A 89 5.27 -6.11 -0.01
CA LYS A 89 6.31 -7.12 -0.22
C LYS A 89 6.26 -8.16 0.89
N ILE A 90 5.97 -9.40 0.49
CA ILE A 90 6.10 -10.60 1.31
C ILE A 90 7.50 -11.17 1.10
N PHE A 91 8.24 -11.38 2.18
CA PHE A 91 9.51 -12.11 2.16
C PHE A 91 9.27 -13.57 2.52
N GLY A 92 10.18 -14.45 2.11
CA GLY A 92 10.12 -15.86 2.48
C GLY A 92 10.18 -16.04 4.00
N GLU A 93 9.55 -17.12 4.46
CA GLU A 93 9.63 -17.58 5.84
C GLU A 93 11.09 -17.76 6.26
N ARG A 94 11.39 -17.33 7.49
CA ARG A 94 12.69 -17.55 8.14
C ARG A 94 12.48 -18.43 9.35
N ILE A 95 13.07 -19.61 9.32
CA ILE A 95 13.02 -20.58 10.40
C ILE A 95 14.31 -20.43 11.21
N ASP A 96 14.18 -20.15 12.50
CA ASP A 96 15.30 -20.28 13.43
C ASP A 96 15.49 -21.77 13.77
N PRO A 97 16.62 -22.39 13.40
CA PRO A 97 16.84 -23.82 13.60
C PRO A 97 17.00 -24.21 15.07
N ASN A 98 17.26 -23.25 15.96
CA ASN A 98 17.49 -23.50 17.38
C ASN A 98 16.18 -23.49 18.18
N THR A 99 15.23 -22.64 17.78
CA THR A 99 13.96 -22.46 18.48
C THR A 99 12.78 -23.10 17.74
N ASN A 100 12.99 -23.52 16.48
CA ASN A 100 11.93 -23.91 15.53
C ASN A 100 10.83 -22.85 15.40
N THR A 101 11.18 -21.57 15.60
CA THR A 101 10.24 -20.46 15.43
C THR A 101 10.32 -19.92 14.02
N SER A 102 9.17 -19.87 13.35
CA SER A 102 9.02 -19.27 12.05
C SER A 102 8.69 -17.80 12.13
N THR A 103 9.39 -17.00 11.34
CA THR A 103 9.20 -15.56 11.29
C THR A 103 9.09 -15.06 9.86
N VAL A 104 8.49 -13.89 9.69
CA VAL A 104 8.34 -13.26 8.38
C VAL A 104 8.60 -11.77 8.49
N ALA A 105 9.36 -11.25 7.53
CA ALA A 105 9.47 -9.81 7.30
C ALA A 105 8.46 -9.41 6.22
N LEU A 106 7.78 -8.28 6.39
CA LEU A 106 6.82 -7.74 5.45
C LEU A 106 7.07 -6.24 5.29
N ILE A 107 6.83 -5.68 4.11
CA ILE A 107 6.96 -4.24 3.87
C ILE A 107 5.74 -3.73 3.12
N ALA A 108 5.10 -2.69 3.65
CA ALA A 108 4.09 -1.91 2.95
C ALA A 108 4.72 -0.61 2.48
N ALA A 109 4.50 -0.24 1.22
CA ALA A 109 4.96 1.02 0.63
C ALA A 109 3.80 1.71 -0.08
N LEU A 110 3.56 2.97 0.27
CA LEU A 110 2.51 3.81 -0.29
C LEU A 110 3.13 4.90 -1.18
N TYR A 111 2.64 5.00 -2.41
CA TYR A 111 3.02 6.04 -3.35
C TYR A 111 1.80 6.90 -3.66
N LEU A 112 2.01 8.21 -3.76
CA LEU A 112 0.96 9.19 -4.05
C LEU A 112 1.32 9.99 -5.30
N ARG A 113 0.39 10.11 -6.25
CA ARG A 113 0.56 10.94 -7.47
C ARG A 113 0.90 12.38 -7.12
N THR A 114 0.29 12.92 -6.07
CA THR A 114 0.48 14.33 -5.68
C THR A 114 1.79 14.59 -4.94
N SER A 115 2.63 13.57 -4.74
CA SER A 115 3.99 13.76 -4.24
C SER A 115 4.81 14.54 -5.27
N THR A 116 5.74 15.38 -4.80
CA THR A 116 6.73 16.03 -5.68
C THR A 116 7.69 15.02 -6.32
N ILE A 117 7.78 13.81 -5.76
CA ILE A 117 8.57 12.69 -6.26
C ILE A 117 7.68 11.43 -6.30
N PRO A 118 6.75 11.31 -7.25
CA PRO A 118 5.71 10.27 -7.23
C PRO A 118 6.26 8.84 -7.44
N LEU A 119 7.49 8.71 -7.90
CA LEU A 119 8.19 7.43 -8.04
C LEU A 119 8.91 6.98 -6.75
N THR A 120 8.82 7.77 -5.67
CA THR A 120 9.36 7.41 -4.36
C THR A 120 8.18 7.24 -3.39
N PRO A 121 8.14 6.16 -2.59
CA PRO A 121 7.11 5.99 -1.58
C PRO A 121 7.09 7.17 -0.61
N THR A 122 5.91 7.68 -0.30
CA THR A 122 5.73 8.72 0.72
C THR A 122 5.70 8.14 2.13
N SER A 123 5.33 6.86 2.25
CA SER A 123 5.33 6.11 3.51
C SER A 123 5.76 4.67 3.24
N VAL A 124 6.65 4.15 4.09
CA VAL A 124 7.08 2.77 4.11
C VAL A 124 6.99 2.26 5.56
N ILE A 125 6.31 1.13 5.75
CA ILE A 125 6.18 0.50 7.05
C ILE A 125 6.65 -0.94 6.92
N SER A 126 7.74 -1.30 7.60
CA SER A 126 8.09 -2.71 7.81
C SER A 126 7.23 -3.29 8.93
N PHE A 127 6.62 -4.42 8.67
CA PHE A 127 5.76 -5.14 9.60
C PHE A 127 6.09 -6.64 9.53
N GLY A 128 5.36 -7.48 10.26
CA GLY A 128 5.73 -8.88 10.45
C GLY A 128 6.35 -9.15 11.82
N THR A 129 6.98 -10.32 11.93
CA THR A 129 7.63 -10.81 13.15
C THR A 129 9.16 -10.81 13.05
N ALA A 130 9.72 -10.44 11.90
CA ALA A 130 11.16 -10.32 11.70
C ALA A 130 11.57 -8.98 11.07
N ASN A 131 12.81 -8.59 11.34
CA ASN A 131 13.42 -7.41 10.75
C ASN A 131 13.62 -7.60 9.23
N PRO A 132 13.40 -6.56 8.40
CA PRO A 132 13.85 -6.59 7.02
C PRO A 132 15.38 -6.74 6.96
N ASP A 133 15.89 -7.39 5.91
CA ASP A 133 17.33 -7.55 5.72
C ASP A 133 18.01 -6.18 5.49
N THR A 134 19.26 -6.05 5.92
CA THR A 134 20.05 -4.80 5.80
C THR A 134 20.15 -4.33 4.34
N ASN A 135 20.27 -5.24 3.37
CA ASN A 135 20.32 -4.85 1.96
C ASN A 135 18.97 -4.32 1.47
N THR A 136 17.86 -4.89 1.95
CA THR A 136 16.51 -4.38 1.66
C THR A 136 16.33 -2.97 2.21
N VAL A 137 16.76 -2.77 3.46
CA VAL A 137 16.73 -1.46 4.11
C VAL A 137 17.56 -0.44 3.32
N ASN A 138 18.80 -0.78 2.98
CA ASN A 138 19.70 0.07 2.21
C ASN A 138 19.16 0.38 0.82
N TYR A 139 18.49 -0.59 0.18
CA TYR A 139 17.84 -0.38 -1.10
C TYR A 139 16.71 0.66 -1.01
N ILE A 140 15.81 0.52 -0.02
CA ILE A 140 14.70 1.45 0.17
C ILE A 140 15.19 2.88 0.47
N ILE A 141 16.20 3.01 1.32
CA ILE A 141 16.72 4.32 1.72
C ILE A 141 17.54 4.95 0.59
N ASN A 142 18.55 4.23 0.08
CA ASN A 142 19.56 4.81 -0.80
C ASN A 142 19.19 4.74 -2.28
N GLN A 143 18.52 3.67 -2.72
CA GLN A 143 18.22 3.46 -4.14
C GLN A 143 16.83 3.98 -4.50
N MET A 144 15.82 3.76 -3.65
CA MET A 144 14.49 4.33 -3.87
C MET A 144 14.38 5.79 -3.38
N GLY A 145 15.34 6.26 -2.58
CA GLY A 145 15.39 7.62 -2.07
C GLY A 145 14.33 7.92 -1.01
N VAL A 146 13.84 6.92 -0.29
CA VAL A 146 12.82 7.13 0.74
C VAL A 146 13.41 7.93 1.91
N PRO A 147 12.81 9.08 2.30
CA PRO A 147 13.27 9.83 3.46
C PRO A 147 13.27 8.99 4.73
N LEU A 148 14.28 9.16 5.59
CA LEU A 148 14.44 8.34 6.80
C LEU A 148 13.21 8.38 7.72
N GLY A 149 12.56 9.54 7.84
CA GLY A 149 11.33 9.69 8.64
C GLY A 149 10.08 9.03 8.04
N SER A 150 10.13 8.68 6.75
CA SER A 150 9.05 8.00 6.04
C SER A 150 9.15 6.48 6.10
N PHE A 151 10.24 5.92 6.65
CA PHE A 151 10.44 4.47 6.78
C PHE A 151 10.51 4.02 8.25
N ILE A 152 9.37 3.53 8.76
CA ILE A 152 9.16 3.11 10.15
C ILE A 152 8.82 1.61 10.26
N GLY A 153 8.66 1.13 11.49
CA GLY A 153 8.18 -0.24 11.78
C GLY A 153 9.28 -1.22 12.18
N VAL A 154 8.98 -2.52 12.16
CA VAL A 154 9.85 -3.60 12.67
C VAL A 154 11.26 -3.50 12.09
N GLY A 155 12.28 -3.54 12.95
CA GLY A 155 13.68 -3.44 12.55
C GLY A 155 14.15 -2.03 12.18
N ARG A 156 13.35 -1.00 12.48
CA ARG A 156 13.73 0.41 12.33
C ARG A 156 13.89 1.06 13.72
N PRO A 157 14.87 1.96 13.91
CA PRO A 157 15.00 2.73 15.14
C PRO A 157 13.88 3.76 15.25
N ASN A 158 13.28 3.87 16.43
CA ASN A 158 12.26 4.88 16.72
C ASN A 158 12.93 6.14 17.31
N PRO A 159 12.95 7.27 16.58
CA PRO A 159 13.59 8.50 17.06
C PRO A 159 12.93 9.05 18.34
N ASN A 160 11.67 8.67 18.61
CA ASN A 160 10.91 9.15 19.75
C ASN A 160 11.07 8.27 21.00
N ASN A 161 11.89 7.22 20.95
CA ASN A 161 12.09 6.28 22.06
C ASN A 161 13.58 5.92 22.24
N ASN A 162 14.44 6.92 22.43
CA ASN A 162 15.89 6.73 22.61
C ASN A 162 16.55 5.89 21.50
N ASN A 163 16.03 5.94 20.27
CA ASN A 163 16.44 5.10 19.14
C ASN A 163 16.30 3.58 19.37
N ASN A 164 15.52 3.16 20.36
CA ASN A 164 15.07 1.77 20.47
C ASN A 164 14.23 1.40 19.25
N ASN A 165 14.29 0.16 18.81
CA ASN A 165 13.52 -0.30 17.65
C ASN A 165 12.00 -0.17 17.89
N PHE A 166 11.23 0.07 16.83
CA PHE A 166 9.77 -0.01 16.92
C PHE A 166 9.32 -1.40 17.43
N PRO A 167 8.25 -1.45 18.24
CA PRO A 167 7.72 -2.72 18.75
C PRO A 167 7.15 -3.56 17.62
N SER A 168 7.08 -4.88 17.77
CA SER A 168 6.51 -5.77 16.76
C SER A 168 5.04 -5.49 16.42
N CYS A 169 4.61 -5.85 15.21
CA CYS A 169 3.20 -5.79 14.79
C CYS A 169 2.44 -7.00 15.35
N ASN A 170 2.10 -6.99 16.64
CA ASN A 170 1.53 -8.14 17.34
C ASN A 170 0.06 -7.96 17.75
N THR A 171 -0.47 -6.74 17.74
CA THR A 171 -1.83 -6.41 18.14
C THR A 171 -2.51 -5.53 17.08
N ALA A 172 -3.81 -5.74 16.89
CA ALA A 172 -4.65 -4.90 16.04
C ALA A 172 -4.64 -3.43 16.50
N ASN A 173 -4.90 -2.52 15.58
CA ASN A 173 -5.10 -1.09 15.83
C ASN A 173 -3.90 -0.34 16.44
N LEU A 174 -2.69 -0.92 16.37
CA LEU A 174 -1.48 -0.21 16.76
C LEU A 174 -1.22 0.98 15.81
N PRO A 175 -1.13 2.23 16.30
CA PRO A 175 -1.06 3.41 15.43
C PRO A 175 0.10 3.38 14.41
N ILE A 176 1.26 2.86 14.80
CA ILE A 176 2.43 2.76 13.93
C ILE A 176 2.26 1.76 12.77
N TYR A 177 1.29 0.84 12.88
CA TYR A 177 0.96 -0.18 11.88
C TYR A 177 -0.33 0.12 11.14
N GLN A 178 -0.83 1.35 11.23
CA GLN A 178 -1.91 1.86 10.39
C GLN A 178 -1.32 2.54 9.17
N MET A 179 -1.49 1.94 8.00
CA MET A 179 -1.15 2.61 6.74
C MET A 179 -2.34 3.43 6.26
N ASN A 180 -2.25 4.75 6.42
CA ASN A 180 -3.31 5.66 5.95
C ASN A 180 -3.29 5.78 4.42
N ILE A 181 -4.41 5.45 3.78
CA ILE A 181 -4.73 5.73 2.39
C ILE A 181 -5.61 6.99 2.37
N PRO A 182 -5.07 8.16 1.98
CA PRO A 182 -5.82 9.41 2.13
C PRO A 182 -7.00 9.48 1.16
N GLY A 183 -8.21 9.63 1.70
CA GLY A 183 -9.44 9.74 0.91
C GLY A 183 -9.40 10.87 -0.13
N PRO A 184 -8.97 12.10 0.22
CA PRO A 184 -8.85 13.19 -0.75
C PRO A 184 -7.89 12.89 -1.92
N LYS A 185 -6.92 11.99 -1.71
CA LYS A 185 -6.01 11.55 -2.77
C LYS A 185 -6.64 10.44 -3.59
N LEU A 186 -7.33 9.48 -2.95
CA LEU A 186 -8.03 8.39 -3.63
C LEU A 186 -9.11 8.89 -4.59
N PHE A 187 -9.87 9.92 -4.18
CA PHE A 187 -10.95 10.52 -4.98
C PHE A 187 -10.50 11.73 -5.82
N ASN A 188 -9.19 12.01 -5.88
CA ASN A 188 -8.68 13.11 -6.70
C ASN A 188 -9.01 12.87 -8.18
N GLY A 189 -9.77 13.78 -8.78
CA GLY A 189 -10.29 13.65 -10.16
C GLY A 189 -11.79 13.35 -10.24
N VAL A 190 -12.44 12.99 -9.13
CA VAL A 190 -13.91 12.89 -9.04
C VAL A 190 -14.53 14.29 -8.95
N PRO A 191 -15.57 14.61 -9.75
CA PRO A 191 -16.27 15.88 -9.63
C PRO A 191 -16.82 16.12 -8.23
N ALA A 192 -16.69 17.35 -7.71
CA ALA A 192 -17.00 17.68 -6.32
C ALA A 192 -18.44 17.33 -5.89
N TYR A 193 -19.41 17.46 -6.81
CA TYR A 193 -20.82 17.13 -6.56
C TYR A 193 -21.13 15.62 -6.56
N LEU A 194 -20.14 14.79 -6.92
CA LEU A 194 -20.19 13.32 -6.92
C LEU A 194 -19.28 12.70 -5.87
N LEU A 195 -18.69 13.52 -4.98
CA LEU A 195 -17.95 13.00 -3.84
C LEU A 195 -18.92 12.38 -2.81
N PRO A 196 -18.48 11.38 -2.03
CA PRO A 196 -19.30 10.76 -0.98
C PRO A 196 -19.93 11.79 -0.03
N ILE A 197 -21.25 11.67 0.24
CA ILE A 197 -22.02 12.60 1.08
C ILE A 197 -22.26 11.99 2.49
N GLY A 198 -21.79 12.66 3.55
CA GLY A 198 -22.07 12.32 4.98
C GLY A 198 -20.91 11.57 5.69
N PHE A 199 -20.47 11.90 6.91
CA PHE A 199 -21.11 12.46 8.12
C PHE A 199 -20.47 13.79 8.64
N PRO A 200 -21.14 14.57 9.53
CA PRO A 200 -22.22 15.55 9.32
C PRO A 200 -21.75 16.98 8.90
N ILE A 201 -22.54 17.55 7.99
CA ILE A 201 -22.89 18.95 7.64
C ILE A 201 -21.84 20.08 7.66
N ALA A 202 -21.32 20.39 6.46
CA ALA A 202 -21.39 21.71 5.84
C ALA A 202 -21.19 21.56 4.32
N SER A 203 -21.99 22.24 3.50
CA SER A 203 -21.72 22.32 2.05
C SER A 203 -20.30 22.86 1.86
N ASN A 204 -19.51 22.15 1.04
CA ASN A 204 -18.09 22.39 0.73
C ASN A 204 -17.05 21.84 1.74
N ILE A 205 -17.43 21.01 2.71
CA ILE A 205 -16.47 20.28 3.55
C ILE A 205 -16.66 18.77 3.30
N PRO A 206 -15.64 18.05 2.79
CA PRO A 206 -15.71 16.60 2.67
C PRO A 206 -15.97 15.99 4.06
N PRO A 207 -16.85 14.97 4.19
CA PRO A 207 -17.21 14.42 5.48
C PRO A 207 -15.99 13.95 6.28
N VAL A 208 -16.07 14.05 7.61
CA VAL A 208 -14.91 13.84 8.52
C VAL A 208 -14.23 12.47 8.30
N GLY A 209 -15.01 11.43 7.96
CA GLY A 209 -14.50 10.09 7.63
C GLY A 209 -13.83 9.97 6.26
N PHE A 210 -14.29 10.73 5.26
CA PHE A 210 -13.65 10.80 3.94
C PHE A 210 -12.31 11.55 4.03
N ALA A 211 -12.28 12.68 4.75
CA ALA A 211 -11.07 13.49 4.91
C ALA A 211 -9.97 12.74 5.66
N ALA A 212 -10.34 11.92 6.64
CA ALA A 212 -9.42 11.07 7.38
C ALA A 212 -8.81 9.93 6.53
N GLY A 213 -9.51 9.49 5.48
CA GLY A 213 -9.10 8.37 4.64
C GLY A 213 -9.30 7.00 5.30
N PHE A 214 -8.69 5.99 4.69
CA PHE A 214 -8.76 4.61 5.16
C PHE A 214 -7.46 4.21 5.85
N ASN A 215 -7.53 3.84 7.13
CA ASN A 215 -6.40 3.27 7.83
C ASN A 215 -6.39 1.75 7.62
N LEU A 216 -5.47 1.28 6.78
CA LEU A 216 -5.24 -0.15 6.60
C LEU A 216 -4.43 -0.67 7.80
N ASP A 217 -5.06 -1.48 8.64
CA ASP A 217 -4.38 -2.17 9.71
C ASP A 217 -3.47 -3.28 9.16
N LEU A 218 -2.16 -3.05 9.19
CA LEU A 218 -1.17 -4.01 8.69
C LEU A 218 -1.11 -5.28 9.55
N TRP A 219 -1.59 -5.26 10.80
CA TRP A 219 -1.74 -6.47 11.61
C TRP A 219 -2.74 -7.44 10.98
N GLU A 220 -3.86 -6.94 10.45
CA GLU A 220 -4.87 -7.78 9.79
C GLU A 220 -4.33 -8.44 8.51
N VAL A 221 -3.51 -7.69 7.77
CA VAL A 221 -2.81 -8.19 6.57
C VAL A 221 -1.74 -9.22 6.96
N GLN A 222 -0.97 -8.96 8.02
CA GLN A 222 0.02 -9.90 8.54
C GLN A 222 -0.63 -11.22 8.96
N LYS A 223 -1.73 -11.18 9.71
CA LYS A 223 -2.41 -12.38 10.22
C LYS A 223 -2.85 -13.30 9.10
N ILE A 224 -3.40 -12.75 8.01
CA ILE A 224 -3.81 -13.57 6.89
C ILE A 224 -2.61 -14.15 6.14
N ILE A 225 -1.51 -13.40 6.00
CA ILE A 225 -0.28 -13.87 5.37
C ILE A 225 0.31 -15.02 6.20
N GLN A 226 0.49 -14.83 7.51
CA GLN A 226 1.04 -15.83 8.42
C GLN A 226 0.25 -17.15 8.36
N ARG A 227 -1.09 -17.06 8.43
CA ARG A 227 -1.96 -18.24 8.33
C ARG A 227 -1.73 -19.05 7.05
N ASN A 228 -1.47 -18.36 5.92
CA ASN A 228 -1.28 -18.99 4.61
C ASN A 228 0.18 -19.33 4.30
N LEU A 229 1.12 -18.89 5.14
CA LEU A 229 2.49 -19.38 5.18
C LEU A 229 2.67 -20.53 6.20
N CYS A 230 1.62 -20.87 6.95
CA CYS A 230 1.63 -21.88 8.02
C CYS A 230 2.60 -21.56 9.16
N ILE A 231 2.67 -20.27 9.55
CA ILE A 231 3.51 -19.74 10.63
C ILE A 231 2.71 -19.03 11.73
#